data_AF-A0A929ZYH2-F1
#
_entry.id   AF-A0A929ZYH2-F1
#
_cell.length_a   1.000
_cell.length_b   1.000
_cell.length_c   1.000
_cell.angle_alpha   90.00
_cell.angle_beta   90.00
_cell.angle_gamma   90.00
#
_symmetry.space_group_name_H-M   'P 1'
#
loop_
_entity.id
_entity.type
_entity.pdbx_description
1 polymer ?
#
loop_
_entity_poly.entity_id
_entity_poly.type
_entity_poly.pdbx_seq_one_letter_code
_entity_poly.pdbx_strand_id
1 'polypeptide(L)'
;MDRIDEFILQQIKTVLNLGSQELNDNCRIVEDLGANSFELAEIFLSLEEEFNISLGNKFILGKTIYVKTIKDIVKEALNNSNA
;
A
#
# COMPACT_ATOMS: atom_id res chain seq x y z
N MET A 1 12.18 9.94 5.79
CA MET A 1 11.04 9.16 5.28
C MET A 1 9.85 10.08 5.36
N ASP A 2 9.05 10.21 4.31
CA ASP A 2 7.91 11.14 4.34
C ASP A 2 6.78 10.55 5.19
N ARG A 3 5.97 11.41 5.82
CA ARG A 3 4.84 11.02 6.68
C ARG A 3 3.86 10.06 5.98
N ILE A 4 3.71 10.19 4.67
CA ILE A 4 2.91 9.30 3.82
C ILE A 4 3.51 7.89 3.78
N ASP A 5 4.83 7.79 3.61
CA ASP A 5 5.50 6.48 3.55
C ASP A 5 5.41 5.75 4.88
N GLU A 6 5.55 6.47 6.00
CA GLU A 6 5.38 5.92 7.34
C GLU A 6 3.97 5.38 7.54
N PHE A 7 2.94 6.14 7.15
CA PHE A 7 1.56 5.69 7.24
C PHE A 7 1.31 4.44 6.40
N ILE A 8 1.75 4.44 5.13
CA ILE A 8 1.61 3.28 4.24
C ILE A 8 2.24 2.03 4.86
N LEU A 9 3.46 2.16 5.40
CA LEU A 9 4.12 1.03 6.05
C LEU A 9 3.38 0.56 7.30
N GLN A 10 2.84 1.47 8.11
CA GLN A 10 2.05 1.09 9.28
C GLN A 10 0.76 0.36 8.89
N GLN A 11 0.04 0.84 7.87
CA GLN A 11 -1.17 0.16 7.40
C GLN A 11 -0.88 -1.25 6.88
N ILE A 12 0.18 -1.43 6.09
CA ILE A 12 0.60 -2.75 5.63
C ILE A 12 0.89 -3.68 6.81
N LYS A 13 1.61 -3.20 7.84
CA LYS A 13 1.91 -4.00 9.04
C LYS A 13 0.65 -4.35 9.85
N THR A 14 -0.28 -3.41 9.97
CA THR A 14 -1.53 -3.60 10.71
C THR A 14 -2.40 -4.65 10.04
N VAL A 15 -2.68 -4.50 8.74
CA VAL A 15 -3.56 -5.42 8.00
C VAL A 15 -2.94 -6.81 7.91
N LEU A 16 -1.63 -6.91 7.68
CA LEU A 16 -0.93 -8.20 7.55
C LEU A 16 -0.45 -8.78 8.89
N ASN A 17 -0.78 -8.13 10.02
CA ASN A 17 -0.37 -8.53 11.37
C ASN A 17 1.14 -8.84 11.50
N LEU A 18 1.99 -8.00 10.89
CA LEU A 18 3.43 -8.24 10.80
C LEU A 18 4.21 -7.77 12.04
N GLY A 19 3.54 -7.15 13.01
CA GLY A 19 4.14 -6.66 14.25
C GLY A 19 5.36 -5.77 13.99
N SER A 20 6.51 -6.16 14.56
CA SER A 20 7.78 -5.42 14.47
C SER A 20 8.59 -5.69 13.20
N GLN A 21 8.08 -6.48 12.25
CA GLN A 21 8.81 -6.82 11.03
C GLN A 21 9.23 -5.55 10.28
N GLU A 22 10.49 -5.50 9.85
CA GLU A 22 10.99 -4.40 9.04
C GLU A 22 10.52 -4.57 7.60
N LEU A 23 9.90 -3.52 7.04
CA LEU A 23 9.44 -3.50 5.66
C LEU A 23 10.37 -2.62 4.84
N ASN A 24 10.84 -3.15 3.72
CA ASN A 24 11.59 -2.40 2.74
C ASN A 24 10.82 -2.28 1.43
N ASP A 25 11.26 -1.37 0.58
CA ASP A 25 10.62 -1.05 -0.71
C ASP A 25 10.58 -2.23 -1.69
N ASN A 26 11.48 -3.20 -1.55
CA ASN A 26 11.58 -4.39 -2.40
C ASN A 26 10.78 -5.59 -1.85
N CYS A 27 10.13 -5.47 -0.69
CA CYS A 27 9.24 -6.49 -0.18
C CYS A 27 8.05 -6.66 -1.12
N ARG A 28 7.81 -7.90 -1.55
CA ARG A 28 6.64 -8.29 -2.33
C ARG A 28 5.47 -8.58 -1.40
N ILE A 29 4.36 -7.89 -1.59
CA ILE A 29 3.23 -7.89 -0.67
C ILE A 29 2.63 -9.30 -0.54
N VAL A 30 2.50 -10.05 -1.63
CA VAL A 30 1.97 -11.42 -1.60
C VAL A 30 3.07 -12.43 -1.27
N GLU A 31 4.18 -12.37 -2.00
CA GLU A 31 5.20 -13.43 -1.97
C GLU A 31 6.09 -13.39 -0.73
N ASP A 32 6.36 -12.21 -0.18
CA ASP A 32 7.23 -12.06 1.00
C ASP A 32 6.44 -11.78 2.28
N LEU A 33 5.32 -11.04 2.18
CA LEU A 33 4.50 -10.67 3.34
C LEU A 33 3.26 -11.56 3.53
N GLY A 34 2.98 -12.46 2.58
CA GLY A 34 1.87 -13.41 2.69
C GLY A 34 0.49 -12.82 2.48
N ALA A 35 0.38 -11.60 1.91
CA ALA A 35 -0.90 -10.95 1.73
C ALA A 35 -1.81 -11.72 0.78
N ASN A 36 -3.06 -11.90 1.16
CA ASN A 36 -4.11 -12.41 0.28
C ASN A 36 -4.85 -11.26 -0.44
N SER A 37 -5.74 -11.61 -1.37
CA SER A 37 -6.49 -10.61 -2.15
C SER A 37 -7.40 -9.71 -1.31
N PHE A 38 -7.88 -10.19 -0.17
CA PHE A 38 -8.73 -9.42 0.75
C PHE A 38 -7.90 -8.41 1.54
N GLU A 39 -6.79 -8.85 2.13
CA GLU A 39 -5.85 -7.98 2.86
C GLU A 39 -5.27 -6.89 1.94
N LEU A 40 -4.93 -7.26 0.71
CA LEU A 40 -4.53 -6.28 -0.31
C LEU A 40 -5.62 -5.23 -0.53
N ALA A 41 -6.86 -5.65 -0.76
CA ALA A 41 -7.97 -4.72 -0.97
C ALA A 41 -8.19 -3.81 0.25
N GLU A 42 -8.10 -4.35 1.46
CA GLU A 42 -8.24 -3.60 2.71
C GLU A 42 -7.15 -2.53 2.86
N ILE A 43 -5.88 -2.87 2.60
CA ILE A 43 -4.77 -1.90 2.60
C ILE A 43 -5.10 -0.72 1.67
N PHE A 44 -5.56 -1.00 0.44
CA PHE A 44 -5.85 0.07 -0.52
C PHE A 44 -7.06 0.90 -0.12
N LEU A 45 -8.15 0.28 0.34
CA LEU A 45 -9.34 1.00 0.82
C LEU A 45 -8.98 1.95 1.96
N SER A 46 -8.21 1.47 2.96
CA SER A 46 -7.78 2.31 4.08
C SER A 46 -6.90 3.49 3.61
N LEU A 47 -6.09 3.29 2.57
CA LEU A 47 -5.28 4.37 1.99
C LEU A 47 -6.13 5.38 1.19
N GLU A 48 -7.13 4.92 0.43
CA GLU A 48 -8.08 5.78 -0.26
C GLU A 48 -8.87 6.64 0.72
N GLU A 49 -9.36 6.05 1.81
CA GLU A 49 -10.12 6.73 2.86
C GLU A 49 -9.26 7.74 3.65
N GLU A 50 -8.06 7.35 4.10
CA GLU A 50 -7.19 8.24 4.87
C GLU A 50 -6.76 9.47 4.06
N PHE A 51 -6.37 9.25 2.80
CA PHE A 51 -5.79 10.30 1.97
C PHE A 51 -6.82 11.01 1.09
N ASN A 52 -8.09 10.59 1.14
CA ASN A 52 -9.16 11.08 0.27
C ASN A 52 -8.75 11.08 -1.22
N ILE A 53 -8.21 9.94 -1.67
CA ILE A 53 -7.75 9.69 -3.04
C ILE A 53 -8.51 8.53 -3.67
N SER A 54 -8.50 8.45 -5.00
CA SER A 54 -8.94 7.26 -5.73
C SER A 54 -7.77 6.61 -6.44
N LEU A 55 -7.43 5.39 -6.01
CA LEU A 55 -6.42 4.52 -6.61
C LEU A 55 -7.02 3.70 -7.76
N GLY A 56 -8.35 3.47 -7.73
CA GLY A 56 -9.13 2.88 -8.82
C GLY A 56 -8.63 1.49 -9.27
N ASN A 57 -8.87 1.14 -10.53
CA ASN A 57 -8.46 -0.15 -11.12
C ASN A 57 -6.95 -0.20 -11.48
N LYS A 58 -6.10 0.69 -10.93
CA LYS A 58 -4.65 0.63 -11.18
C LYS A 58 -4.00 -0.66 -10.65
N PHE A 59 -4.75 -1.42 -9.86
CA PHE A 59 -4.34 -2.67 -9.27
C PHE A 59 -4.80 -3.88 -10.08
N ILE A 60 -3.85 -4.71 -10.51
CA ILE A 60 -4.14 -6.01 -11.12
C ILE A 60 -3.86 -7.10 -10.07
N LEU A 61 -4.93 -7.61 -9.46
CA LEU A 61 -4.95 -8.84 -8.65
C LEU A 61 -4.33 -9.97 -9.50
N GLY A 62 -3.04 -10.27 -9.31
CA GLY A 62 -2.32 -11.29 -10.07
C GLY A 62 -0.96 -10.85 -10.61
N LYS A 63 -0.56 -9.59 -10.43
CA LYS A 63 0.84 -9.17 -10.60
C LYS A 63 1.56 -9.12 -9.26
N THR A 64 2.87 -9.35 -9.26
CA THR A 64 3.73 -9.08 -8.11
C THR A 64 3.71 -7.60 -7.79
N ILE A 65 3.44 -7.27 -6.53
CA ILE A 65 3.29 -5.89 -6.07
C ILE A 65 4.27 -5.67 -4.95
N TYR A 66 5.04 -4.61 -5.09
CA TYR A 66 6.07 -4.23 -4.13
C TYR A 66 5.54 -3.14 -3.20
N VAL A 67 6.11 -3.04 -2.00
CA VAL A 67 5.85 -1.92 -1.08
C VAL A 67 6.09 -0.58 -1.80
N LYS A 68 7.15 -0.47 -2.59
CA LYS A 68 7.42 0.73 -3.40
C LYS A 68 6.27 1.07 -4.35
N THR A 69 5.68 0.05 -5.00
CA THR A 69 4.58 0.25 -5.94
C THR A 69 3.38 0.89 -5.27
N ILE A 70 3.04 0.49 -4.04
CA ILE A 70 1.96 1.11 -3.26
C ILE A 70 2.29 2.57 -2.98
N LYS A 71 3.51 2.87 -2.54
CA LYS A 71 3.97 4.24 -2.27
C LYS A 71 3.88 5.13 -3.51
N ASP A 72 4.36 4.64 -4.64
CA ASP A 72 4.36 5.38 -5.90
C ASP A 72 2.92 5.68 -6.36
N ILE A 73 2.02 4.70 -6.29
CA ILE A 73 0.60 4.85 -6.66
C ILE A 73 -0.11 5.89 -5.77
N VAL A 74 0.09 5.81 -4.44
CA VAL A 74 -0.51 6.76 -3.50
C VAL A 74 0.00 8.17 -3.73
N LYS A 75 1.32 8.35 -3.92
CA LYS A 75 1.91 9.67 -4.20
C LYS A 75 1.43 10.23 -5.53
N GLU A 76 1.32 9.41 -6.57
CA GLU A 76 0.77 9.82 -7.86
C GLU A 76 -0.69 10.28 -7.73
N ALA A 77 -1.52 9.52 -7.00
CA ALA A 77 -2.92 9.86 -6.78
C ALA A 77 -3.09 11.13 -5.94
N LEU A 78 -2.26 11.32 -4.91
CA LEU A 78 -2.22 12.55 -4.10
C LEU A 78 -1.86 13.78 -4.96
N ASN A 79 -0.87 13.64 -5.84
CA ASN A 79 -0.48 14.74 -6.73
C ASN A 79 -1.59 15.10 -7.73
N ASN A 80 -2.34 14.09 -8.22
CA ASN A 80 -3.46 14.31 -9.14
C ASN A 80 -4.73 14.82 -8.43
N SER A 81 -4.94 14.50 -7.15
CA SER A 81 -6.09 14.99 -6.35
C SER A 81 -5.94 16.45 -5.93
N ASN A 82 -4.69 16.92 -5.79
CA ASN A 82 -4.36 18.30 -5.43
C ASN A 82 -4.11 19.23 -6.65
N ALA A 83 -4.31 18.73 -7.87
CA ALA A 83 -4.17 19.47 -9.13
C ALA A 83 -5.55 19.84 -9.69
#